data_AF-K1SCW8-F1
#
_entry.id   AF-K1SCW8-F1
#
_cell.length_a   1.000
_cell.length_b   1.000
_cell.length_c   1.000
_cell.angle_alpha   90.00
_cell.angle_beta   90.00
_cell.angle_gamma   90.00
#
_symmetry.space_group_name_H-M   'P 1'
#
loop_
_entity.id
_entity.type
_entity.pdbx_description
1 polymer ?
#
loop_
_entity_poly.entity_id
_entity_poly.type
_entity_poly.pdbx_seq_one_letter_code
_entity_poly.pdbx_strand_id
1 'polypeptide(L)'
;TYGQDINTSLGNAADPIDADQKLQEDALMFYVASVNYSYDDKYYASFSFRRDGSSRLSPDTRWGNFWSLSASWRLSQERFMQPLKSVLSDLKLRASYGVNGNLPSSYYGYQSTYTTGAFYSGKPSPWESTLGNEELTWEKNYALNLGLDIGLFSRVNVSLDWYTRTTKDLLMSKQLNSISGFSSLLTNVGQMRNTGVELEVRSNNIKTKDFSWTTAFNLSHNKNKILKLADLPWFV
;
A
#
# COMPACT_ATOMS: atom_id res chain seq x y z
N THR A 1 48.11 -10.18 9.25
CA THR A 1 49.05 -9.32 9.98
C THR A 1 49.04 -7.92 9.37
N TYR A 2 48.27 -7.02 9.95
CA TYR A 2 48.22 -5.56 9.76
C TYR A 2 47.41 -5.11 10.99
N GLY A 3 47.98 -4.58 12.09
CA GLY A 3 48.92 -3.47 12.17
C GLY A 3 48.13 -2.17 12.36
N GLN A 4 47.32 -2.07 13.43
CA GLN A 4 46.63 -0.83 13.81
C GLN A 4 47.43 -0.21 14.95
N ASP A 5 48.23 0.80 14.62
CA ASP A 5 48.92 1.61 15.59
C ASP A 5 47.91 2.42 16.41
N ILE A 6 48.06 2.27 17.72
CA ILE A 6 47.25 2.86 18.77
C ILE A 6 47.56 4.36 18.82
N ASN A 7 46.57 5.19 18.48
CA ASN A 7 46.65 6.64 18.69
C ASN A 7 46.76 6.95 20.19
N THR A 8 47.94 7.35 20.66
CA THR A 8 48.19 7.81 22.02
C THR A 8 47.97 9.33 22.12
N SER A 9 46.71 9.79 22.18
CA SER A 9 46.37 11.13 22.65
C SER A 9 45.45 11.06 23.87
N LEU A 10 45.84 11.75 24.94
CA LEU A 10 45.22 11.77 26.28
C LEU A 10 43.87 12.53 26.34
N GLY A 11 43.12 12.60 25.24
CA GLY A 11 41.88 13.40 25.13
C GLY A 11 40.70 12.75 24.42
N ASN A 12 40.83 11.51 23.91
CA ASN A 12 39.77 10.82 23.16
C ASN A 12 39.30 9.51 23.82
N ALA A 13 39.49 9.35 25.13
CA ALA A 13 38.89 8.25 25.88
C ALA A 13 37.41 8.55 26.15
N ALA A 14 36.56 8.36 25.13
CA ALA A 14 35.16 8.09 25.38
C ALA A 14 35.07 6.62 25.82
N ASP A 15 34.88 6.38 27.11
CA ASP A 15 34.46 5.06 27.57
C ASP A 15 33.06 4.80 27.00
N PRO A 16 32.85 3.71 26.22
CA PRO A 16 31.53 3.36 25.74
C PRO A 16 30.63 3.07 26.95
N ILE A 17 29.73 4.01 27.26
CA ILE A 17 28.74 3.85 28.34
C ILE A 17 27.55 2.99 27.92
N ASP A 18 27.41 2.71 26.63
CA ASP A 18 26.34 1.90 26.06
C ASP A 18 26.79 1.25 24.73
N ALA A 19 26.25 0.07 24.42
CA ALA A 19 26.47 -0.66 23.18
C ALA A 19 25.19 -1.35 22.75
N ASP A 20 24.64 -0.93 21.61
CA ASP A 20 23.41 -1.50 21.04
C ASP A 20 23.73 -2.37 19.81
N GLN A 21 23.02 -3.49 19.70
CA GLN A 21 23.03 -4.33 18.50
C GLN A 21 21.59 -4.71 18.15
N LYS A 22 21.21 -4.44 16.90
CA LYS A 22 19.88 -4.76 16.40
C LYS A 22 19.96 -5.65 15.17
N LEU A 23 19.33 -6.83 15.24
CA LEU A 23 19.11 -7.72 14.11
C LEU A 23 17.60 -7.87 13.88
N GLN A 24 17.17 -7.73 12.63
CA GLN A 24 15.78 -7.93 12.22
C GLN A 24 15.77 -8.78 10.95
N GLU A 25 14.91 -9.80 10.95
CA GLU A 25 14.76 -10.71 9.83
C GLU A 25 13.26 -10.88 9.50
N ASP A 26 12.94 -10.95 8.21
CA ASP A 26 11.62 -11.33 7.75
C ASP A 26 11.67 -12.21 6.51
N ALA A 27 10.58 -12.96 6.30
CA ALA A 27 10.39 -13.81 5.14
C ALA A 27 8.97 -13.63 4.60
N LEU A 28 8.85 -13.64 3.28
CA LEU A 28 7.58 -13.58 2.55
C LEU A 28 7.53 -14.74 1.56
N MET A 29 6.43 -15.47 1.54
CA MET A 29 6.13 -16.52 0.56
C MET A 29 4.79 -16.23 -0.08
N PHE A 30 4.64 -16.46 -1.39
CA PHE A 30 3.36 -16.22 -2.07
C PHE A 30 3.10 -17.20 -3.20
N TYR A 31 1.82 -17.38 -3.49
CA TYR A 31 1.31 -18.09 -4.67
C TYR A 31 0.46 -17.12 -5.48
N VAL A 32 0.61 -17.12 -6.80
CA VAL A 32 -0.13 -16.21 -7.68
C VAL A 32 -0.70 -16.95 -8.89
N ALA A 33 -1.90 -16.57 -9.30
CA ALA A 33 -2.55 -17.00 -10.52
C ALA A 33 -3.17 -15.79 -11.23
N SER A 34 -3.07 -15.74 -12.55
CA SER A 34 -3.63 -14.67 -13.37
C SER A 34 -4.21 -15.25 -14.66
N VAL A 35 -5.40 -14.79 -15.01
CA VAL A 35 -6.11 -15.16 -16.24
C VAL A 35 -6.49 -13.88 -16.97
N ASN A 36 -6.12 -13.78 -18.23
CA ASN A 36 -6.42 -12.63 -19.07
C ASN A 36 -7.15 -13.13 -20.32
N TYR A 37 -8.22 -12.42 -20.69
CA TYR A 37 -9.05 -12.73 -21.84
C TYR A 37 -9.26 -11.48 -22.67
N SER A 38 -9.10 -11.63 -23.99
CA SER A 38 -9.36 -10.59 -24.97
C SER A 38 -10.17 -11.17 -26.13
N TYR A 39 -11.19 -10.46 -26.58
CA TYR A 39 -12.02 -10.86 -27.70
C TYR A 39 -12.23 -9.70 -28.67
N ASP A 40 -11.92 -9.97 -29.95
CA ASP A 40 -12.18 -9.09 -31.11
C ASP A 40 -11.62 -7.65 -30.95
N ASP A 41 -10.57 -7.50 -30.14
CA ASP A 41 -9.98 -6.22 -29.74
C ASP A 41 -10.96 -5.23 -29.06
N LYS A 42 -12.13 -5.70 -28.63
CA LYS A 42 -13.17 -4.86 -28.00
C LYS A 42 -13.35 -5.16 -26.53
N TYR A 43 -13.38 -6.44 -26.15
CA TYR A 43 -13.68 -6.85 -24.79
C TYR A 43 -12.43 -7.42 -24.16
N TYR A 44 -12.08 -6.91 -22.99
CA TYR A 44 -10.95 -7.36 -22.21
C TYR A 44 -11.44 -7.67 -20.81
N ALA A 45 -11.04 -8.82 -20.27
CA ALA A 45 -11.28 -9.19 -18.89
C ALA A 45 -9.99 -9.75 -18.28
N SER A 46 -9.76 -9.47 -17.01
CA SER A 46 -8.61 -9.99 -16.27
C SER A 46 -9.02 -10.34 -14.86
N PHE A 47 -8.60 -11.52 -14.42
CA PHE A 47 -8.73 -11.97 -13.04
C PHE A 47 -7.33 -12.28 -12.50
N SER A 48 -7.06 -11.86 -11.27
CA SER A 48 -5.87 -12.30 -10.53
C SER A 48 -6.25 -12.77 -9.14
N PHE A 49 -5.53 -13.76 -8.66
CA PHE A 49 -5.60 -14.25 -7.28
C PHE A 49 -4.20 -14.45 -6.76
N ARG A 50 -3.97 -14.11 -5.50
CA ARG A 50 -2.72 -14.36 -4.80
C ARG A 50 -2.99 -14.73 -3.35
N ARG A 51 -2.11 -15.58 -2.81
CA ARG A 51 -2.09 -15.97 -1.40
C ARG A 51 -0.69 -15.70 -0.86
N ASP A 52 -0.58 -14.76 0.06
CA ASP A 52 0.71 -14.30 0.61
C ASP A 52 0.83 -14.68 2.09
N GLY A 53 2.00 -15.15 2.50
CA GLY A 53 2.36 -15.54 3.85
C GLY A 53 3.58 -14.75 4.33
N SER A 54 3.50 -14.09 5.48
CA SER A 54 4.60 -13.29 6.05
C SER A 54 5.00 -13.75 7.45
N SER A 55 6.30 -13.80 7.73
CA SER A 55 6.83 -14.10 9.07
C SER A 55 6.58 -13.00 10.10
N ARG A 56 6.18 -11.80 9.66
CA ARG A 56 5.85 -10.66 10.55
C ARG A 56 4.52 -10.82 11.29
N LEU A 57 3.79 -11.88 10.98
CA LEU A 57 2.48 -12.23 11.53
C LEU A 57 2.54 -13.63 12.17
N SER A 58 1.59 -13.92 13.04
CA SER A 58 1.55 -15.21 13.76
C SER A 58 1.35 -16.39 12.78
N PRO A 59 1.70 -17.63 13.18
CA PRO A 59 1.37 -18.85 12.41
C PRO A 59 -0.07 -18.91 11.92
N ASP A 60 -1.01 -18.40 12.72
CA ASP A 60 -2.44 -18.51 12.46
C ASP A 60 -2.98 -17.43 11.53
N THR A 61 -2.38 -16.24 11.53
CA THR A 61 -2.86 -15.07 10.76
C THR A 61 -1.96 -14.68 9.58
N ARG A 62 -0.80 -15.32 9.41
CA ARG A 62 0.20 -14.94 8.40
C ARG A 62 -0.25 -15.01 6.97
N TRP A 63 -1.24 -15.83 6.65
CA TRP A 63 -1.72 -16.03 5.28
C TRP A 63 -2.89 -15.10 4.93
N GLY A 64 -2.67 -14.21 3.96
CA GLY A 64 -3.69 -13.35 3.35
C GLY A 64 -4.07 -13.82 1.95
N ASN A 65 -5.35 -13.71 1.58
CA ASN A 65 -5.83 -13.94 0.22
C ASN A 65 -6.22 -12.60 -0.41
N PHE A 66 -5.73 -12.34 -1.61
CA PHE A 66 -5.94 -11.10 -2.35
C PHE A 66 -6.32 -11.43 -3.79
N TRP A 67 -7.17 -10.62 -4.40
CA TRP A 67 -7.67 -10.88 -5.74
C TRP A 67 -8.06 -9.59 -6.43
N SER A 68 -8.16 -9.64 -7.75
CA SER A 68 -8.71 -8.55 -8.53
C SER A 68 -9.47 -9.08 -9.74
N LEU A 69 -10.52 -8.36 -10.11
CA LEU A 69 -11.26 -8.53 -11.35
C LEU A 69 -11.27 -7.18 -12.07
N SER A 70 -10.99 -7.19 -13.35
CA SER A 70 -11.12 -6.01 -14.19
C SER A 70 -11.72 -6.37 -15.54
N ALA A 71 -12.42 -5.41 -16.11
CA ALA A 71 -12.96 -5.50 -17.45
C ALA A 71 -12.80 -4.16 -18.15
N SER A 72 -12.62 -4.20 -19.46
CA SER A 72 -12.72 -3.01 -20.28
C SER A 72 -13.37 -3.30 -21.62
N TRP A 73 -14.11 -2.33 -22.11
CA TRP A 73 -14.83 -2.39 -23.37
C TRP A 73 -14.43 -1.20 -24.24
N ARG A 74 -13.87 -1.48 -25.41
CA ARG A 74 -13.47 -0.50 -26.40
C ARG A 74 -14.60 -0.28 -27.40
N LEU A 75 -15.50 0.62 -27.05
CA LEU A 75 -16.70 0.94 -27.83
C LEU A 75 -16.34 1.46 -29.23
N SER A 76 -15.21 2.14 -29.41
CA SER A 76 -14.75 2.64 -30.71
C SER A 76 -14.57 1.54 -31.77
N GLN A 77 -14.45 0.27 -31.37
CA GLN A 77 -14.39 -0.88 -32.27
C GLN A 77 -15.77 -1.42 -32.67
N GLU A 78 -16.84 -0.96 -32.03
CA GLU A 78 -18.20 -1.39 -32.37
C GLU A 78 -18.66 -0.82 -33.72
N ARG A 79 -19.52 -1.57 -34.42
CA ARG A 79 -20.04 -1.16 -35.73
C ARG A 79 -20.84 0.14 -35.66
N PHE A 80 -21.58 0.36 -34.57
CA PHE A 80 -22.37 1.56 -34.36
C PHE A 80 -21.52 2.82 -34.12
N MET A 81 -20.25 2.67 -33.72
CA MET A 81 -19.34 3.80 -33.49
C MET A 81 -18.54 4.20 -34.73
N GLN A 82 -18.54 3.39 -35.80
CA GLN A 82 -17.78 3.69 -37.02
C GLN A 82 -18.12 5.07 -37.63
N PRO A 83 -19.39 5.52 -37.69
CA PRO A 83 -19.72 6.85 -38.22
C PRO A 83 -19.11 8.01 -37.42
N LEU A 84 -18.79 7.80 -36.14
CA LEU A 84 -18.25 8.83 -35.24
C LEU A 84 -16.72 8.84 -35.17
N LYS A 85 -16.01 7.88 -35.78
CA LYS A 85 -14.55 7.71 -35.65
C LYS A 85 -13.71 8.91 -36.06
N SER A 86 -14.20 9.76 -36.96
CA SER A 86 -13.49 10.98 -37.39
C SER A 86 -13.37 12.00 -36.25
N VAL A 87 -14.36 12.05 -35.37
CA VAL A 87 -14.39 12.92 -34.20
C VAL A 87 -13.93 12.16 -32.96
N LEU A 88 -14.48 10.97 -32.73
CA LEU A 88 -14.22 10.10 -31.59
C LEU A 88 -13.35 8.91 -32.03
N SER A 89 -12.06 9.18 -32.18
CA SER A 89 -11.06 8.19 -32.60
C SER A 89 -10.88 7.01 -31.64
N ASP A 90 -11.13 7.21 -30.34
CA ASP A 90 -11.17 6.12 -29.38
C ASP A 90 -12.19 6.37 -28.27
N LEU A 91 -12.76 5.29 -27.74
CA LEU A 91 -13.66 5.31 -26.60
C LEU A 91 -13.55 3.98 -25.88
N LYS A 92 -13.11 4.01 -24.62
CA LYS A 92 -12.94 2.82 -23.80
C LYS A 92 -13.51 3.06 -22.41
N LEU A 93 -14.33 2.13 -21.96
CA LEU A 93 -14.79 2.04 -20.57
C LEU A 93 -13.94 1.02 -19.83
N ARG A 94 -13.55 1.34 -18.60
CA ARG A 94 -12.76 0.48 -17.72
C ARG A 94 -13.47 0.36 -16.37
N ALA A 95 -13.47 -0.84 -15.81
CA ALA A 95 -13.88 -1.07 -14.43
C ALA A 95 -12.94 -2.09 -13.79
N SER A 96 -12.57 -1.88 -12.54
CA SER A 96 -11.79 -2.85 -11.77
C SER A 96 -12.19 -2.83 -10.31
N TYR A 97 -12.19 -4.00 -9.70
CA TYR A 97 -12.33 -4.16 -8.27
C TYR A 97 -11.34 -5.19 -7.76
N GLY A 98 -10.67 -4.89 -6.66
CA GLY A 98 -9.73 -5.83 -6.07
C GLY A 98 -9.39 -5.51 -4.62
N VAL A 99 -8.71 -6.46 -4.00
CA VAL A 99 -8.22 -6.40 -2.64
C VAL A 99 -6.71 -6.59 -2.67
N ASN A 100 -5.98 -5.73 -2.00
CA ASN A 100 -4.55 -5.90 -1.72
C ASN A 100 -4.29 -5.82 -0.21
N GLY A 101 -3.11 -6.26 0.21
CA GLY A 101 -2.72 -6.34 1.60
C GLY A 101 -1.47 -5.53 1.92
N ASN A 102 -1.45 -4.94 3.12
CA ASN A 102 -0.28 -4.32 3.73
C ASN A 102 0.14 -5.11 4.98
N LEU A 103 1.44 -5.13 5.24
CA LEU A 103 2.04 -5.74 6.42
C LEU A 103 2.29 -4.68 7.51
N PRO A 104 2.37 -5.10 8.78
CA PRO A 104 2.89 -4.25 9.84
C PRO A 104 4.32 -3.82 9.55
N SER A 105 4.66 -2.60 9.97
CA SER A 105 6.05 -2.13 9.98
C SER A 105 6.89 -2.87 11.02
N SER A 106 6.26 -3.38 12.09
CA SER A 106 6.91 -4.23 13.09
C SER A 106 7.22 -5.62 12.54
N TYR A 107 8.42 -6.12 12.82
CA TYR A 107 8.89 -7.46 12.44
C TYR A 107 8.35 -8.55 13.37
N TYR A 108 8.15 -8.21 14.63
CA TYR A 108 7.77 -9.15 15.70
C TYR A 108 6.53 -8.65 16.45
N GLY A 109 5.66 -7.87 15.81
CA GLY A 109 4.52 -7.23 16.46
C GLY A 109 3.48 -8.21 17.05
N TYR A 110 3.54 -9.48 16.65
CA TYR A 110 2.72 -10.55 17.22
C TYR A 110 3.34 -11.20 18.46
N GLN A 111 4.61 -10.92 18.77
CA GLN A 111 5.35 -11.48 19.91
C GLN A 111 5.58 -10.42 20.98
N SER A 112 5.46 -10.82 22.25
CA SER A 112 6.00 -10.01 23.33
C SER A 112 7.53 -10.04 23.28
N THR A 113 8.16 -8.88 23.39
CA THR A 113 9.62 -8.77 23.35
C THR A 113 10.16 -8.26 24.68
N TYR A 114 11.36 -8.70 25.02
CA TYR A 114 12.10 -8.20 26.17
C TYR A 114 13.29 -7.39 25.68
N THR A 115 13.59 -6.32 26.41
CA THR A 115 14.81 -5.53 26.20
C THR A 115 15.68 -5.61 27.44
N THR A 116 16.95 -5.27 27.28
CA THR A 116 17.97 -5.20 28.33
C THR A 116 18.51 -3.77 28.44
N GLY A 117 19.17 -3.42 29.55
CA GLY A 117 19.73 -2.06 29.77
C GLY A 117 19.38 -1.45 31.13
N ALA A 118 18.47 -2.08 31.88
CA ALA A 118 18.19 -1.74 33.26
C ALA A 118 19.09 -2.59 34.16
N PHE A 119 19.48 -2.00 35.29
CA PHE A 119 20.25 -2.67 36.32
C PHE A 119 19.43 -2.71 37.61
N TYR A 120 19.29 -3.90 38.19
CA TYR A 120 18.74 -4.07 39.53
C TYR A 120 19.86 -4.53 40.45
N SER A 121 20.19 -3.71 41.44
CA SER A 121 21.32 -3.96 42.37
C SER A 121 22.65 -4.23 41.63
N GLY A 122 22.92 -3.48 40.56
CA GLY A 122 24.15 -3.61 39.76
C GLY A 122 24.18 -4.81 38.82
N LYS A 123 23.11 -5.60 38.71
CA LYS A 123 23.00 -6.73 37.78
C LYS A 123 22.05 -6.39 36.62
N PRO A 124 22.37 -6.79 35.37
CA PRO A 124 21.45 -6.63 34.24
C PRO A 124 20.10 -7.27 34.54
N SER A 125 19.03 -6.53 34.26
CA SER A 125 17.64 -6.99 34.41
C SER A 125 16.89 -6.74 33.10
N PRO A 126 16.40 -7.78 32.43
CA PRO A 126 15.50 -7.60 31.30
C PRO A 126 14.10 -7.17 31.79
N TRP A 127 13.38 -6.46 30.95
CA TRP A 127 11.96 -6.17 31.14
C TRP A 127 11.23 -6.25 29.80
N GLU A 128 9.93 -6.50 29.86
CA GLU A 128 9.10 -6.59 28.67
C GLU A 128 8.98 -5.19 28.03
N SER A 129 9.43 -5.06 26.79
CA SER A 129 9.44 -3.78 26.05
C SER A 129 8.20 -3.58 25.20
N THR A 130 7.59 -4.66 24.71
CA THR A 130 6.40 -4.58 23.86
C THR A 130 5.46 -5.75 24.14
N LEU A 131 4.16 -5.47 24.08
CA LEU A 131 3.13 -6.51 24.04
C LEU A 131 3.01 -7.11 22.64
N GLY A 132 2.92 -8.44 22.57
CA GLY A 132 2.56 -9.16 21.37
C GLY A 132 1.06 -9.19 21.11
N ASN A 133 0.67 -9.29 19.85
CA ASN A 133 -0.69 -9.53 19.41
C ASN A 133 -0.76 -10.68 18.40
N GLU A 134 -1.09 -11.90 18.85
CA GLU A 134 -1.18 -13.08 17.97
C GLU A 134 -2.30 -12.97 16.93
N GLU A 135 -3.30 -12.11 17.17
CA GLU A 135 -4.39 -11.82 16.22
C GLU A 135 -4.01 -10.78 15.16
N LEU A 136 -2.80 -10.19 15.25
CA LEU A 136 -2.31 -9.24 14.25
C LEU A 136 -2.34 -9.90 12.87
N THR A 137 -2.96 -9.25 11.90
CA THR A 137 -3.18 -9.75 10.55
C THR A 137 -2.93 -8.65 9.50
N TRP A 138 -3.12 -8.98 8.24
CA TRP A 138 -2.98 -8.07 7.10
C TRP A 138 -4.00 -6.93 7.17
N GLU A 139 -3.53 -5.69 6.98
CA GLU A 139 -4.39 -4.58 6.61
C GLU A 139 -4.84 -4.76 5.16
N LYS A 140 -6.14 -4.62 4.88
CA LYS A 140 -6.71 -4.91 3.56
C LYS A 140 -7.26 -3.66 2.91
N ASN A 141 -6.81 -3.35 1.69
CA ASN A 141 -7.37 -2.25 0.91
C ASN A 141 -8.20 -2.76 -0.27
N TYR A 142 -9.46 -2.34 -0.29
CA TYR A 142 -10.45 -2.69 -1.28
C TYR A 142 -10.59 -1.53 -2.26
N ALA A 143 -10.11 -1.71 -3.48
CA ALA A 143 -10.04 -0.68 -4.50
C ALA A 143 -11.06 -0.94 -5.61
N LEU A 144 -11.97 0.01 -5.81
CA LEU A 144 -12.86 0.10 -6.98
C LEU A 144 -12.37 1.26 -7.85
N ASN A 145 -12.17 1.02 -9.13
CA ASN A 145 -11.85 2.06 -10.11
C ASN A 145 -12.79 1.95 -11.31
N LEU A 146 -13.34 3.09 -11.73
CA LEU A 146 -14.14 3.25 -12.93
C LEU A 146 -13.43 4.29 -13.81
N GLY A 147 -13.12 3.92 -15.04
CA GLY A 147 -12.35 4.74 -15.97
C GLY A 147 -13.08 4.93 -17.28
N LEU A 148 -12.92 6.11 -17.86
CA LEU A 148 -13.39 6.48 -19.19
C LEU A 148 -12.23 7.10 -19.96
N ASP A 149 -11.82 6.46 -21.04
CA ASP A 149 -10.80 6.99 -21.95
C ASP A 149 -11.46 7.41 -23.26
N ILE A 150 -11.14 8.62 -23.70
CA ILE A 150 -11.70 9.26 -24.88
C ILE A 150 -10.55 9.77 -25.75
N GLY A 151 -10.51 9.35 -27.01
CA GLY A 151 -9.63 9.90 -28.03
C GLY A 151 -10.43 10.77 -29.01
N LEU A 152 -10.08 12.04 -29.14
CA LEU A 152 -10.71 12.99 -30.06
C LEU A 152 -9.76 13.36 -31.21
N PHE A 153 -10.27 13.30 -32.43
CA PHE A 153 -9.57 13.68 -33.68
C PHE A 153 -8.19 13.05 -33.85
N SER A 154 -7.93 11.91 -33.19
CA SER A 154 -6.60 11.28 -33.08
C SER A 154 -5.48 12.20 -32.56
N ARG A 155 -5.83 13.27 -31.84
CA ARG A 155 -4.89 14.31 -31.37
C ARG A 155 -5.02 14.60 -29.89
N VAL A 156 -6.22 14.50 -29.33
CA VAL A 156 -6.49 14.77 -27.92
C VAL A 156 -6.93 13.47 -27.25
N ASN A 157 -6.25 13.08 -26.19
CA ASN A 157 -6.64 11.96 -25.35
C ASN A 157 -7.07 12.52 -23.98
N VAL A 158 -8.21 12.06 -23.50
CA VAL A 158 -8.77 12.42 -22.20
C VAL A 158 -9.00 11.12 -21.43
N SER A 159 -8.46 11.02 -20.23
CA SER A 159 -8.73 9.93 -19.30
C SER A 159 -9.37 10.51 -18.04
N LEU A 160 -10.54 10.00 -17.70
CA LEU A 160 -11.26 10.33 -16.48
C LEU A 160 -11.39 9.06 -15.64
N ASP A 161 -10.83 9.07 -14.45
CA ASP A 161 -10.91 7.96 -13.51
C ASP A 161 -11.61 8.43 -12.23
N TRP A 162 -12.60 7.68 -11.78
CA TRP A 162 -13.18 7.79 -10.45
C TRP A 162 -12.82 6.54 -9.66
N TYR A 163 -12.37 6.71 -8.42
CA TYR A 163 -12.02 5.59 -7.57
C TYR A 163 -12.55 5.72 -6.16
N THR A 164 -12.73 4.58 -5.52
CA THR A 164 -12.81 4.49 -4.07
C THR A 164 -11.91 3.37 -3.55
N ARG A 165 -11.11 3.71 -2.55
CA ARG A 165 -10.20 2.80 -1.84
C ARG A 165 -10.63 2.76 -0.38
N THR A 166 -11.15 1.62 0.07
CA THR A 166 -11.52 1.42 1.48
C THR A 166 -10.48 0.52 2.13
N THR A 167 -9.70 1.04 3.05
CA THR A 167 -8.77 0.25 3.86
C THR A 167 -9.47 -0.20 5.14
N LYS A 168 -9.50 -1.51 5.38
CA LYS A 168 -10.02 -2.15 6.59
C LYS A 168 -8.87 -2.78 7.37
N ASP A 169 -9.13 -3.03 8.65
CA ASP A 169 -8.20 -3.71 9.55
C ASP A 169 -6.87 -2.92 9.63
N LEU A 170 -6.98 -1.59 9.74
CA LEU A 170 -5.85 -0.67 9.73
C LEU A 170 -4.82 -1.06 10.78
N LEU A 171 -3.55 -1.13 10.40
CA LEU A 171 -2.46 -1.46 11.32
C LEU A 171 -2.08 -0.22 12.12
N MET A 172 -2.52 -0.16 13.37
CA MET A 172 -2.35 1.02 14.23
C MET A 172 -1.84 0.65 15.62
N SER A 173 -1.04 1.55 16.20
CA SER A 173 -0.68 1.51 17.62
C SER A 173 -1.86 2.04 18.45
N LYS A 174 -2.67 1.12 18.99
CA LYS A 174 -3.79 1.45 19.88
C LYS A 174 -3.24 1.82 21.26
N GLN A 175 -3.56 3.02 21.74
CA GLN A 175 -3.21 3.43 23.11
C GLN A 175 -3.92 2.54 24.14
N LEU A 176 -3.17 2.10 25.15
CA LEU A 176 -3.69 1.30 26.25
C LEU A 176 -3.87 2.16 27.51
N ASN A 177 -4.68 1.66 28.44
CA ASN A 177 -4.76 2.22 29.78
C ASN A 177 -3.43 1.96 30.52
N SER A 178 -2.96 2.93 31.29
CA SER A 178 -1.72 2.83 32.09
C SER A 178 -1.69 1.67 33.07
N ILE A 179 -2.86 1.16 33.52
CA ILE A 179 -2.96 -0.04 34.37
C ILE A 179 -2.32 -1.27 33.70
N SER A 180 -2.31 -1.32 32.35
CA SER A 180 -1.69 -2.44 31.62
C SER A 180 -0.17 -2.49 31.76
N GLY A 181 0.48 -1.40 32.19
CA GLY A 181 1.94 -1.28 32.21
C GLY A 181 2.59 -0.95 30.86
N PHE A 182 1.79 -0.83 29.79
CA PHE A 182 2.27 -0.52 28.43
C PHE A 182 1.55 0.69 27.84
N SER A 183 2.24 1.43 26.96
CA SER A 183 1.69 2.64 26.34
C SER A 183 0.77 2.35 25.15
N SER A 184 1.05 1.28 24.39
CA SER A 184 0.28 0.94 23.19
C SER A 184 0.41 -0.54 22.81
N LEU A 185 -0.52 -1.01 21.98
CA LEU A 185 -0.51 -2.32 21.32
C LEU A 185 -0.68 -2.14 19.82
N LEU A 186 0.18 -2.75 19.01
CA LEU A 186 -0.01 -2.81 17.57
C LEU A 186 -1.14 -3.79 17.25
N THR A 187 -2.20 -3.31 16.61
CA THR A 187 -3.38 -4.12 16.31
C THR A 187 -4.08 -3.65 15.04
N ASN A 188 -4.93 -4.51 14.49
CA ASN A 188 -5.78 -4.19 13.36
C ASN A 188 -7.04 -3.48 13.87
N VAL A 189 -7.08 -2.16 13.74
CA VAL A 189 -8.21 -1.38 14.23
C VAL A 189 -8.48 -0.16 13.38
N GLY A 190 -9.74 -0.02 13.00
CA GLY A 190 -10.23 1.12 12.25
C GLY A 190 -10.38 0.84 10.76
N GLN A 191 -10.98 1.80 10.09
CA GLN A 191 -11.30 1.75 8.68
C GLN A 191 -11.23 3.17 8.11
N MET A 192 -10.61 3.32 6.95
CA MET A 192 -10.58 4.60 6.22
C MET A 192 -11.04 4.40 4.78
N ARG A 193 -11.53 5.48 4.17
CA ARG A 193 -11.91 5.52 2.77
C ARG A 193 -11.32 6.75 2.10
N ASN A 194 -10.67 6.51 0.98
CA ASN A 194 -10.28 7.53 0.02
C ASN A 194 -11.20 7.43 -1.19
N THR A 195 -11.75 8.55 -1.62
CA THR A 195 -12.53 8.65 -2.85
C THR A 195 -11.98 9.80 -3.66
N GLY A 196 -11.67 9.56 -4.93
CA GLY A 196 -11.08 10.58 -5.77
C GLY A 196 -11.53 10.52 -7.21
N VAL A 197 -11.26 11.62 -7.91
CA VAL A 197 -11.41 11.78 -9.35
C VAL A 197 -10.07 12.26 -9.89
N GLU A 198 -9.65 11.68 -11.00
CA GLU A 198 -8.44 12.01 -11.73
C GLU A 198 -8.81 12.31 -13.20
N LEU A 199 -8.32 13.42 -13.71
CA LEU A 199 -8.47 13.84 -15.10
C LEU A 199 -7.08 14.03 -15.69
N GLU A 200 -6.79 13.31 -16.77
CA GLU A 200 -5.63 13.57 -17.62
C GLU A 200 -6.12 14.01 -19.00
N VAL A 201 -5.53 15.08 -19.52
CA VAL A 201 -5.73 15.54 -20.91
C VAL A 201 -4.37 15.66 -21.56
N ARG A 202 -4.17 14.98 -22.68
CA ARG A 202 -2.97 15.07 -23.51
C ARG A 202 -3.33 15.45 -24.92
N SER A 203 -2.75 16.52 -25.44
CA SER A 203 -3.02 17.05 -26.77
C SER A 203 -1.74 17.19 -27.58
N ASN A 204 -1.72 16.62 -28.78
CA ASN A 204 -0.71 16.88 -29.79
C ASN A 204 -1.12 18.11 -30.60
N ASN A 205 -0.74 19.30 -30.12
CA ASN A 205 -1.18 20.58 -30.68
C ASN A 205 -0.61 20.80 -32.09
N ILE A 206 0.70 20.55 -32.25
CA ILE A 206 1.41 20.72 -33.52
C ILE A 206 2.30 19.50 -33.77
N LYS A 207 2.26 19.00 -35.01
CA LYS A 207 3.12 17.91 -35.47
C LYS A 207 3.49 18.14 -36.94
N THR A 208 4.62 18.79 -37.16
CA THR A 208 5.25 18.97 -38.49
C THR A 208 6.57 18.17 -38.54
N LYS A 209 7.30 18.24 -39.65
CA LYS A 209 8.61 17.58 -39.79
C LYS A 209 9.67 18.19 -38.87
N ASP A 210 9.61 19.50 -38.69
CA ASP A 210 10.65 20.28 -38.02
C ASP A 210 10.24 20.73 -36.61
N PHE A 211 8.96 20.59 -36.24
CA PHE A 211 8.45 21.03 -34.95
C PHE A 211 7.30 20.14 -34.43
N SER A 212 7.38 19.76 -33.17
CA SER A 212 6.28 19.10 -32.47
C SER A 212 6.03 19.74 -31.11
N TRP A 213 4.77 19.98 -30.80
CA TRP A 213 4.32 20.47 -29.51
C TRP A 213 3.20 19.57 -28.98
N THR A 214 3.45 19.01 -27.80
CA THR A 214 2.47 18.28 -27.00
C THR A 214 2.23 19.02 -25.69
N THR A 215 0.96 19.14 -25.28
CA THR A 215 0.58 19.59 -23.94
C THR A 215 0.01 18.41 -23.17
N ALA A 216 0.40 18.29 -21.90
CA ALA A 216 -0.20 17.37 -20.94
C ALA A 216 -0.68 18.15 -19.73
N PHE A 217 -1.92 17.90 -19.33
CA PHE A 217 -2.58 18.48 -18.17
C PHE A 217 -3.10 17.35 -17.30
N ASN A 218 -2.85 17.42 -16.00
CA ASN A 218 -3.34 16.45 -15.04
C ASN A 218 -3.96 17.19 -13.85
N LEU A 219 -5.14 16.75 -13.43
CA LEU A 219 -5.86 17.28 -12.28
C LEU A 219 -6.37 16.11 -11.45
N SER A 220 -6.13 16.16 -10.14
CA SER A 220 -6.61 15.15 -9.21
C SER A 220 -7.29 15.79 -8.00
N HIS A 221 -8.31 15.12 -7.49
CA HIS A 221 -8.95 15.46 -6.24
C HIS A 221 -9.21 14.19 -5.45
N ASN A 222 -8.84 14.18 -4.18
CA ASN A 222 -9.02 13.03 -3.29
C ASN A 222 -9.54 13.50 -1.93
N LYS A 223 -10.64 12.89 -1.51
CA LYS A 223 -11.23 13.06 -0.19
C LYS A 223 -10.95 11.84 0.66
N ASN A 224 -10.34 12.06 1.81
CA ASN A 224 -10.15 11.04 2.83
C ASN A 224 -11.24 11.13 3.91
N LYS A 225 -11.70 9.97 4.41
CA LYS A 225 -12.62 9.86 5.53
C LYS A 225 -12.25 8.67 6.42
N ILE A 226 -12.12 8.90 7.72
CA ILE A 226 -12.09 7.83 8.73
C ILE A 226 -13.52 7.33 8.92
N LEU A 227 -13.74 6.03 8.72
CA LEU A 227 -15.04 5.37 8.82
C LEU A 227 -15.25 4.68 10.16
N LYS A 228 -14.19 4.13 10.74
CA LYS A 228 -14.17 3.55 12.09
C LYS A 228 -12.82 3.87 12.71
N LEU A 229 -12.82 4.26 13.98
CA LEU A 229 -11.62 4.32 14.80
C LEU A 229 -11.71 3.21 15.86
N ALA A 230 -10.60 2.89 16.51
CA ALA A 230 -10.65 2.05 17.71
C ALA A 230 -11.68 2.60 18.69
N ASP A 231 -12.54 1.73 19.22
CA ASP A 231 -13.39 2.08 20.34
C ASP A 231 -12.44 2.48 21.48
N LEU A 232 -12.30 3.79 21.69
CA LEU A 232 -11.70 4.34 22.88
C LEU A 232 -12.81 4.27 23.93
N PRO A 233 -12.64 3.51 25.02
CA PRO A 233 -13.70 3.25 26.00
C PRO A 233 -14.14 4.49 26.81
N TRP A 234 -13.83 5.72 26.38
CA TRP A 234 -14.11 6.94 27.15
C TRP A 234 -14.74 8.08 26.34
N PHE A 235 -15.28 7.84 25.14
CA PHE A 235 -16.20 8.80 24.51
C PHE A 235 -17.66 8.34 24.62
N VAL A 236 -18.18 8.37 25.86
CA VAL A 236 -19.59 8.60 26.20
C VAL A 236 -19.62 9.58 27.37
#